data_AF-A0A2H0RYD6-F1
#
_entry.id   AF-A0A2H0RYD6-F1
#
_cell.length_a   1.000
_cell.length_b   1.000
_cell.length_c   1.000
_cell.angle_alpha   90.00
_cell.angle_beta   90.00
_cell.angle_gamma   90.00
#
_symmetry.space_group_name_H-M   'P 1'
#
loop_
_entity.id
_entity.type
_entity.pdbx_description
1 polymer ?
#
loop_
_entity_poly.entity_id
_entity_poly.type
_entity_poly.pdbx_seq_one_letter_code
_entity_poly.pdbx_strand_id
1 'polypeptide(L)'
;MPPDAPHNDETEFSIDHIPGVNPIVLKNGDLLQEDGHRIANIFEESADHIPQESSIALATRALRQAGYGLLHIPGKLVTLRSLSNTKKPHDREYVRMRNEKARAFVEDFLGRFVSEESEIHGTENLAQTMEENRTGKPVLMMGNHGSELDPVLASILLKREYANQHNGNELLADSAAEAREKLLAVIGHKVMLEKFRRTFSGAVHSLFTIATKYRENLPEEEKGVVSAYLDNVNTILRELVTHPEYLVMLFPEGGRTRNNQIGMQMGVIRAAFGKIIQPTFIEAPPNFLELEQGEKMKFTPEPVNIYFGKAFTAGSQSTRTGMTDFVNAFRDSLAEVGAPVDKYEWGVMQRTKKNGTDPRELQFHGIV
;
A
#
# COMPACT_ATOMS: atom_id res chain seq x y z
N MET A 1 -8.10 7.99 -41.78
CA MET A 1 -7.79 7.11 -40.64
C MET A 1 -6.52 7.67 -40.01
N PRO A 2 -6.52 8.06 -38.73
CA PRO A 2 -5.29 8.44 -38.07
C PRO A 2 -4.42 7.19 -37.87
N PRO A 3 -3.09 7.31 -37.93
CA PRO A 3 -2.19 6.17 -37.85
C PRO A 3 -2.27 5.51 -36.48
N ASP A 4 -2.16 4.18 -36.49
CA ASP A 4 -2.10 3.34 -35.31
C ASP A 4 -1.09 3.89 -34.31
N ALA A 5 -1.55 4.12 -33.08
CA ALA A 5 -0.69 4.53 -31.99
C ALA A 5 0.38 3.45 -31.79
N PRO A 6 1.66 3.82 -31.58
CA PRO A 6 2.72 2.85 -31.40
C PRO A 6 2.36 1.92 -30.23
N HIS A 7 2.46 0.62 -30.49
CA HIS A 7 2.47 -0.41 -29.47
C HIS A 7 3.45 0.02 -28.38
N ASN A 8 2.95 0.31 -27.18
CA ASN A 8 3.80 0.53 -26.01
C ASN A 8 4.67 -0.72 -25.85
N ASP A 9 5.98 -0.50 -25.81
CA ASP A 9 6.99 -1.51 -25.54
C ASP A 9 6.54 -2.44 -24.41
N GLU A 10 6.50 -3.72 -24.74
CA GLU A 10 6.30 -4.81 -23.83
C GLU A 10 7.53 -4.89 -22.92
N THR A 11 7.45 -4.27 -21.75
CA THR A 11 8.23 -4.76 -20.62
C THR A 11 7.57 -6.05 -20.16
N GLU A 12 7.94 -7.16 -20.80
CA GLU A 12 7.74 -8.51 -20.26
C GLU A 12 8.48 -8.59 -18.91
N PHE A 13 7.74 -8.41 -17.82
CA PHE A 13 8.28 -8.65 -16.48
C PHE A 13 8.21 -10.14 -16.20
N SER A 14 9.32 -10.83 -16.50
CA SER A 14 9.60 -12.13 -15.91
C SER A 14 9.78 -11.97 -14.38
N ILE A 15 9.30 -12.95 -13.62
CA ILE A 15 9.52 -13.14 -12.17
C ILE A 15 11.02 -13.09 -11.82
N ASP A 16 11.88 -13.33 -12.80
CA ASP A 16 13.32 -13.52 -12.61
C ASP A 16 14.08 -12.27 -12.17
N HIS A 17 13.47 -11.07 -12.22
CA HIS A 17 14.18 -9.81 -11.99
C HIS A 17 13.40 -8.82 -11.12
N ILE A 18 13.38 -9.07 -9.80
CA ILE A 18 13.21 -7.98 -8.84
C ILE A 18 14.61 -7.32 -8.70
N PRO A 19 14.78 -6.03 -9.04
CA PRO A 19 16.09 -5.39 -8.98
C PRO A 19 16.74 -5.53 -7.60
N GLY A 20 18.01 -5.95 -7.54
CA GLY A 20 18.74 -6.12 -6.28
C GLY A 20 18.48 -7.45 -5.54
N VAL A 21 17.47 -8.22 -5.95
CA VAL A 21 17.09 -9.47 -5.28
C VAL A 21 17.52 -10.68 -6.09
N ASN A 22 18.06 -11.70 -5.41
CA ASN A 22 18.43 -12.96 -6.05
C ASN A 22 17.19 -13.66 -6.64
N PRO A 23 17.33 -14.44 -7.74
CA PRO A 23 16.22 -15.20 -8.30
C PRO A 23 15.54 -16.07 -7.25
N ILE A 24 14.22 -15.92 -7.11
CA ILE A 24 13.42 -16.63 -6.11
C ILE A 24 12.79 -17.85 -6.77
N VAL A 25 13.11 -19.04 -6.27
CA VAL A 25 12.43 -20.28 -6.70
C VAL A 25 11.02 -20.29 -6.13
N LEU A 26 10.04 -20.02 -6.99
CA LEU A 26 8.64 -20.09 -6.64
C LEU A 26 8.18 -21.55 -6.50
N LYS A 27 7.31 -21.78 -5.52
CA LYS A 27 6.65 -23.08 -5.35
C LYS A 27 5.37 -23.09 -6.17
N ASN A 28 5.02 -24.25 -6.71
CA ASN A 28 3.74 -24.47 -7.39
C ASN A 28 3.50 -23.57 -8.62
N GLY A 29 4.56 -23.18 -9.34
CA GLY A 29 4.45 -22.39 -10.57
C GLY A 29 3.55 -23.05 -11.63
N ASP A 30 3.49 -24.38 -11.63
CA ASP A 30 2.67 -25.19 -12.54
C ASP A 30 1.16 -25.04 -12.29
N LEU A 31 0.73 -24.56 -11.11
CA LEU A 31 -0.67 -24.26 -10.82
C LEU A 31 -1.11 -22.89 -11.37
N LEU A 32 -0.15 -22.04 -11.77
CA LEU A 32 -0.37 -20.73 -12.33
C LEU A 32 -0.11 -20.78 -13.84
N GLN A 33 -1.14 -20.48 -14.64
CA GLN A 33 -1.10 -20.66 -16.09
C GLN A 33 -0.03 -19.78 -16.74
N GLU A 34 0.62 -20.32 -17.77
CA GLU A 34 1.59 -19.61 -18.61
C GLU A 34 0.94 -18.47 -19.40
N ASP A 35 -0.34 -18.64 -19.78
CA ASP A 35 -1.17 -17.65 -20.48
C ASP A 35 -1.84 -16.61 -19.53
N GLY A 36 -1.78 -16.87 -18.22
CA GLY A 36 -2.01 -15.90 -17.15
C GLY A 36 -3.46 -15.52 -16.77
N HIS A 37 -3.55 -14.79 -15.65
CA HIS A 37 -4.72 -14.06 -15.11
C HIS A 37 -5.79 -14.88 -14.35
N ARG A 38 -5.52 -16.12 -13.95
CA ARG A 38 -6.46 -16.92 -13.15
C ARG A 38 -6.79 -16.27 -11.81
N ILE A 39 -5.80 -15.68 -11.12
CA ILE A 39 -6.04 -14.94 -9.87
C ILE A 39 -6.94 -13.74 -10.14
N ALA A 40 -6.66 -13.01 -11.22
CA ALA A 40 -7.48 -11.88 -11.61
C ALA A 40 -8.93 -12.29 -11.91
N ASN A 41 -9.14 -13.44 -12.58
CA ASN A 41 -10.46 -13.95 -12.92
C ASN A 41 -11.24 -14.44 -11.69
N ILE A 42 -10.58 -15.07 -10.71
CA ILE A 42 -11.22 -15.50 -9.45
C ILE A 42 -11.79 -14.30 -8.68
N PHE A 43 -11.07 -13.18 -8.66
CA PHE A 43 -11.44 -11.98 -7.90
C PHE A 43 -12.01 -10.85 -8.77
N GLU A 44 -12.30 -11.10 -10.05
CA GLU A 44 -12.94 -10.11 -10.91
C GLU A 44 -14.40 -9.95 -10.48
N GLU A 45 -14.69 -8.90 -9.72
CA GLU A 45 -16.06 -8.53 -9.38
C GLU A 45 -16.73 -7.99 -10.66
N SER A 46 -17.68 -8.75 -11.22
CA SER A 46 -18.48 -8.40 -12.42
C SER A 46 -19.42 -7.19 -12.24
N ALA A 47 -19.40 -6.56 -11.05
CA ALA A 47 -20.31 -5.50 -10.64
C ALA A 47 -19.83 -4.08 -10.94
N ASP A 48 -18.55 -3.87 -11.27
CA ASP A 48 -17.96 -2.52 -11.40
C ASP A 48 -18.05 -1.96 -12.84
N HIS A 49 -19.18 -2.15 -13.50
CA HIS A 49 -19.48 -1.52 -14.79
C HIS A 49 -20.20 -0.19 -14.60
N ILE A 50 -19.47 0.83 -14.15
CA ILE A 50 -19.95 2.22 -14.34
C ILE A 50 -19.98 2.45 -15.86
N PRO A 51 -21.14 2.83 -16.44
CA PRO A 51 -21.23 3.15 -17.86
C PRO A 51 -20.15 4.17 -18.24
N GLN A 52 -19.54 4.01 -19.42
CA GLN A 52 -18.40 4.83 -19.84
C GLN A 52 -18.70 6.34 -19.77
N GLU A 53 -19.93 6.74 -20.08
CA GLU A 53 -20.39 8.13 -19.99
C GLU A 53 -20.39 8.66 -18.56
N SER A 54 -20.90 7.87 -17.60
CA SER A 54 -20.87 8.20 -16.18
C SER A 54 -19.43 8.30 -15.65
N SER A 55 -18.53 7.41 -16.10
CA SER A 55 -17.11 7.46 -15.74
C SER A 55 -16.42 8.73 -16.26
N ILE A 56 -16.72 9.19 -17.48
CA ILE A 56 -16.15 10.42 -18.04
C ILE A 56 -16.69 11.66 -17.30
N ALA A 57 -17.98 11.69 -16.98
CA ALA A 57 -18.59 12.79 -16.23
C ALA A 57 -17.97 12.91 -14.82
N LEU A 58 -17.81 11.78 -14.12
CA LEU A 58 -17.17 11.72 -12.80
C LEU A 58 -15.71 12.17 -12.86
N ALA A 59 -14.93 11.64 -13.80
CA ALA A 59 -13.53 12.05 -13.99
C ALA A 59 -13.41 13.54 -14.34
N THR A 60 -14.29 14.07 -15.19
CA THR A 60 -14.32 15.49 -15.55
C THR A 60 -14.64 16.37 -14.34
N ARG A 61 -15.63 15.96 -13.53
CA ARG A 61 -15.99 16.66 -12.29
C ARG A 61 -14.82 16.69 -11.31
N ALA A 62 -14.16 15.54 -11.11
CA ALA A 62 -13.00 15.41 -10.25
C ALA A 62 -11.84 16.32 -10.71
N LEU A 63 -11.55 16.35 -12.00
CA LEU A 63 -10.53 17.25 -12.58
C LEU A 63 -10.89 18.73 -12.40
N ARG A 64 -12.16 19.11 -12.58
CA ARG A 64 -12.59 20.49 -12.32
C ARG A 64 -12.39 20.88 -10.86
N GLN A 65 -12.73 19.98 -9.93
CA GLN A 65 -12.58 20.24 -8.50
C GLN A 65 -11.12 20.28 -8.05
N ALA A 66 -10.23 19.54 -8.73
CA ALA A 66 -8.78 19.69 -8.56
C ALA A 66 -8.24 21.03 -9.11
N GLY A 67 -9.09 21.86 -9.71
CA GLY A 67 -8.72 23.18 -10.24
C GLY A 67 -8.08 23.15 -11.62
N TYR A 68 -8.20 22.06 -12.40
CA TYR A 68 -7.73 22.06 -13.78
C TYR A 68 -8.60 22.97 -14.65
N GLY A 69 -7.95 23.90 -15.35
CA GLY A 69 -8.64 24.74 -16.34
C GLY A 69 -9.23 23.91 -17.48
N LEU A 70 -10.32 24.42 -18.09
CA LEU A 70 -11.08 23.70 -19.13
C LEU A 70 -10.22 23.18 -20.29
N LEU A 71 -9.16 23.90 -20.67
CA LEU A 71 -8.25 23.52 -21.75
C LEU A 71 -7.34 22.32 -21.39
N HIS A 72 -7.09 22.07 -20.10
CA HIS A 72 -6.21 20.98 -19.62
C HIS A 72 -6.96 19.67 -19.41
N ILE A 73 -8.28 19.73 -19.18
CA ILE A 73 -9.12 18.57 -18.88
C ILE A 73 -9.03 17.49 -19.97
N PRO A 74 -9.14 17.79 -21.28
CA PRO A 74 -9.07 16.76 -22.32
C PRO A 74 -7.76 15.96 -22.26
N GLY A 75 -6.62 16.63 -22.08
CA GLY A 75 -5.33 15.98 -21.96
C GLY A 75 -5.25 15.07 -20.72
N LYS A 76 -5.76 15.55 -19.58
CA LYS A 76 -5.80 14.76 -18.33
C LYS A 76 -6.72 13.53 -18.45
N LEU A 77 -7.86 13.64 -19.13
CA LEU A 77 -8.74 12.51 -19.40
C LEU A 77 -8.10 11.47 -20.33
N VAL A 78 -7.36 11.91 -21.35
CA VAL A 78 -6.58 11.00 -22.22
C VAL A 78 -5.52 10.26 -21.42
N THR A 79 -4.77 10.97 -20.56
CA THR A 79 -3.77 10.35 -19.67
C THR A 79 -4.42 9.34 -18.74
N LEU A 80 -5.49 9.72 -18.02
CA LEU A 80 -6.21 8.82 -17.12
C LEU A 80 -6.69 7.56 -17.86
N ARG A 81 -7.32 7.72 -19.03
CA ARG A 81 -7.77 6.59 -19.86
C ARG A 81 -6.61 5.69 -20.26
N SER A 82 -5.47 6.26 -20.67
CA SER A 82 -4.28 5.50 -21.04
C SER A 82 -3.73 4.68 -19.86
N LEU A 83 -3.73 5.26 -18.66
CA LEU A 83 -3.23 4.59 -17.45
C LEU A 83 -4.20 3.52 -16.92
N SER A 84 -5.51 3.77 -17.00
CA SER A 84 -6.54 2.82 -16.56
C SER A 84 -6.69 1.62 -17.50
N ASN A 85 -6.28 1.76 -18.77
CA ASN A 85 -6.29 0.68 -19.77
C ASN A 85 -5.04 -0.21 -19.74
N THR A 86 -4.22 -0.11 -18.68
CA THR A 86 -3.14 -1.08 -18.44
C THR A 86 -3.71 -2.50 -18.30
N LYS A 87 -3.00 -3.50 -18.85
CA LYS A 87 -3.39 -4.91 -18.76
C LYS A 87 -3.55 -5.32 -17.28
N LYS A 88 -4.48 -6.25 -17.01
CA LYS A 88 -4.55 -6.89 -15.68
C LYS A 88 -3.20 -7.53 -15.37
N PRO A 89 -2.76 -7.56 -14.11
CA PRO A 89 -1.50 -8.21 -13.77
C PRO A 89 -1.53 -9.68 -14.12
N HIS A 90 -0.40 -10.20 -14.59
CA HIS A 90 -0.22 -11.62 -14.77
C HIS A 90 -0.16 -12.30 -13.38
N ASP A 91 -0.56 -13.58 -13.27
CA ASP A 91 -0.49 -14.34 -12.01
C ASP A 91 0.95 -14.51 -11.48
N ARG A 92 1.93 -14.17 -12.33
CA ARG A 92 3.37 -14.23 -12.08
C ARG A 92 3.95 -12.84 -11.77
N GLU A 93 3.18 -11.79 -12.01
CA GLU A 93 3.57 -10.42 -11.67
C GLU A 93 3.24 -10.18 -10.19
N TYR A 94 4.16 -10.54 -9.30
CA TYR A 94 3.99 -10.32 -7.86
C TYR A 94 4.41 -8.91 -7.45
N VAL A 95 5.52 -8.44 -8.01
CA VAL A 95 6.05 -7.09 -7.76
C VAL A 95 5.85 -6.26 -9.01
N ARG A 96 5.26 -5.08 -8.84
CA ARG A 96 5.13 -4.07 -9.89
C ARG A 96 5.96 -2.86 -9.53
N MET A 97 6.87 -2.49 -10.42
CA MET A 97 7.57 -1.22 -10.31
C MET A 97 6.62 -0.08 -10.67
N ARG A 98 6.77 1.05 -9.99
CA ARG A 98 5.98 2.26 -10.26
C ARG A 98 6.10 2.64 -11.74
N ASN A 99 5.00 3.12 -12.31
CA ASN A 99 4.98 3.71 -13.63
C ASN A 99 5.17 5.23 -13.49
N GLU A 100 6.25 5.78 -14.06
CA GLU A 100 6.56 7.21 -13.90
C GLU A 100 5.47 8.15 -14.48
N LYS A 101 4.75 7.73 -15.53
CA LYS A 101 3.59 8.48 -16.04
C LYS A 101 2.43 8.45 -15.05
N ALA A 102 2.16 7.28 -14.43
CA ALA A 102 1.16 7.15 -13.39
C ALA A 102 1.52 7.99 -12.17
N ARG A 103 2.77 7.90 -11.70
CA ARG A 103 3.32 8.68 -10.60
C ARG A 103 3.12 10.18 -10.83
N ALA A 104 3.58 10.70 -11.97
CA ALA A 104 3.46 12.12 -12.28
C ALA A 104 2.00 12.59 -12.35
N PHE A 105 1.11 11.79 -12.95
CA PHE A 105 -0.32 12.11 -13.01
C PHE A 105 -0.98 12.09 -11.63
N VAL A 106 -0.76 11.02 -10.85
CA VAL A 106 -1.40 10.80 -9.56
C VAL A 106 -0.91 11.80 -8.52
N GLU A 107 0.40 12.08 -8.47
CA GLU A 107 0.93 13.09 -7.54
C GLU A 107 0.44 14.50 -7.86
N ASP A 108 0.32 14.88 -9.15
CA ASP A 108 -0.27 16.17 -9.55
C ASP A 108 -1.77 16.21 -9.24
N PHE A 109 -2.51 15.14 -9.55
CA PHE A 109 -3.96 15.08 -9.37
C PHE A 109 -4.35 15.03 -7.90
N LEU A 110 -3.84 14.06 -7.14
CA LEU A 110 -4.14 13.90 -5.72
C LEU A 110 -3.47 14.96 -4.85
N GLY A 111 -2.28 15.43 -5.23
CA GLY A 111 -1.58 16.49 -4.51
C GLY A 111 -2.36 17.81 -4.46
N ARG A 112 -3.38 17.99 -5.30
CA ARG A 112 -4.30 19.15 -5.25
C ARG A 112 -5.39 19.02 -4.18
N PHE A 113 -5.65 17.80 -3.70
CA PHE A 113 -6.61 17.53 -2.62
C PHE A 113 -5.91 17.36 -1.26
N VAL A 114 -4.59 17.18 -1.23
CA VAL A 114 -3.83 17.22 0.03
C VAL A 114 -3.62 18.69 0.40
N SER A 115 -4.15 19.15 1.52
CA SER A 115 -4.06 20.56 1.97
C SER A 115 -2.62 21.02 2.18
N GLU A 116 -2.37 22.32 2.19
CA GLU A 116 -1.08 22.90 2.60
C GLU A 116 -0.82 22.73 4.10
N GLU A 117 -1.88 22.56 4.90
CA GLU A 117 -1.83 22.25 6.34
C GLU A 117 -1.43 20.80 6.65
N SER A 118 -1.11 20.01 5.62
CA SER A 118 -0.60 18.65 5.78
C SER A 118 0.84 18.65 6.32
N GLU A 119 1.09 17.84 7.34
CA GLU A 119 2.39 17.78 8.01
C GLU A 119 3.02 16.38 8.00
N ILE A 120 4.35 16.36 8.05
CA ILE A 120 5.14 15.19 8.45
C ILE A 120 5.62 15.44 9.88
N HIS A 121 5.35 14.49 10.77
CA HIS A 121 5.84 14.49 12.14
C HIS A 121 6.90 13.40 12.31
N GLY A 122 7.94 13.69 13.09
CA GLY A 122 9.02 12.74 13.36
C GLY A 122 9.98 12.53 12.20
N THR A 123 10.19 13.54 11.34
CA THR A 123 11.13 13.44 10.19
C THR A 123 12.55 13.07 10.65
N GLU A 124 12.96 13.49 11.84
CA GLU A 124 14.22 13.10 12.47
C GLU A 124 14.33 11.58 12.72
N ASN A 125 13.22 10.93 13.12
CA ASN A 125 13.18 9.49 13.28
C ASN A 125 13.29 8.79 11.92
N LEU A 126 12.60 9.31 10.89
CA LEU A 126 12.75 8.80 9.54
C LEU A 126 14.20 8.90 9.07
N ALA A 127 14.85 10.05 9.27
CA ALA A 127 16.24 10.26 8.89
C ALA A 127 17.20 9.31 9.62
N GLN A 128 17.00 9.08 10.92
CA GLN A 128 17.77 8.09 11.67
C GLN A 128 17.59 6.68 11.12
N THR A 129 16.34 6.29 10.82
CA THR A 129 16.02 4.99 10.23
C THR A 129 16.65 4.83 8.84
N MET A 130 16.62 5.87 8.02
CA MET A 130 17.28 5.85 6.71
C MET A 130 18.80 5.74 6.84
N GLU A 131 19.40 6.33 7.86
CA GLU A 131 20.83 6.13 8.15
C GLU A 131 21.13 4.67 8.51
N GLU A 132 20.31 4.04 9.36
CA GLU A 132 20.46 2.60 9.64
C GLU A 132 20.29 1.77 8.37
N ASN A 133 19.36 2.15 7.50
CA ASN A 133 19.14 1.48 6.22
C ASN A 133 20.34 1.61 5.26
N ARG A 134 21.00 2.77 5.21
CA ARG A 134 22.26 2.98 4.46
C ARG A 134 23.40 2.09 4.93
N THR A 135 23.43 1.71 6.20
CA THR A 135 24.41 0.72 6.72
C THR A 135 24.11 -0.73 6.33
N GLY A 136 23.09 -0.95 5.49
CA GLY A 136 22.70 -2.26 5.00
C GLY A 136 21.69 -3.00 5.89
N LYS A 137 21.12 -2.32 6.90
CA LYS A 137 20.11 -2.92 7.77
C LYS A 137 18.72 -2.80 7.11
N PRO A 138 17.97 -3.90 6.95
CA PRO A 138 16.62 -3.83 6.40
C PRO A 138 15.66 -3.18 7.41
N VAL A 139 14.77 -2.33 6.89
CA VAL A 139 13.74 -1.63 7.66
C VAL A 139 12.38 -2.04 7.14
N LEU A 140 11.48 -2.40 8.06
CA LEU A 140 10.08 -2.63 7.77
C LEU A 140 9.25 -1.43 8.25
N MET A 141 8.62 -0.73 7.33
CA MET A 141 7.68 0.34 7.63
C MET A 141 6.32 -0.28 7.94
N MET A 142 5.84 -0.13 9.17
CA MET A 142 4.55 -0.67 9.59
C MET A 142 3.64 0.48 9.99
N GLY A 143 2.36 0.44 9.59
CA GLY A 143 1.42 1.50 9.93
C GLY A 143 -0.05 1.13 9.86
N ASN A 144 -0.93 2.03 10.32
CA ASN A 144 -2.38 1.88 10.19
C ASN A 144 -2.80 2.00 8.72
N HIS A 145 -3.95 1.42 8.38
CA HIS A 145 -4.51 1.52 7.03
C HIS A 145 -5.84 2.27 7.01
N GLY A 146 -5.82 3.58 6.76
CA GLY A 146 -7.03 4.39 6.66
C GLY A 146 -7.70 4.30 5.28
N SER A 147 -6.90 4.19 4.20
CA SER A 147 -7.37 4.29 2.83
C SER A 147 -6.51 3.49 1.85
N GLU A 148 -7.08 3.04 0.72
CA GLU A 148 -6.31 2.38 -0.36
C GLU A 148 -5.19 3.28 -0.94
N LEU A 149 -5.24 4.58 -0.66
CA LEU A 149 -4.30 5.57 -1.13
C LEU A 149 -3.17 5.86 -0.14
N ASP A 150 -3.14 5.26 1.04
CA ASP A 150 -2.14 5.55 2.08
C ASP A 150 -0.69 5.57 1.54
N PRO A 151 -0.24 4.60 0.72
CA PRO A 151 1.12 4.64 0.16
C PRO A 151 1.35 5.83 -0.79
N VAL A 152 0.32 6.22 -1.53
CA VAL A 152 0.38 7.35 -2.47
C VAL A 152 0.39 8.67 -1.69
N LEU A 153 -0.41 8.78 -0.64
CA LEU A 153 -0.42 9.93 0.26
C LEU A 153 0.95 10.10 0.94
N ALA A 154 1.54 9.01 1.42
CA ALA A 154 2.91 9.01 1.95
C ALA A 154 3.91 9.52 0.90
N SER A 155 3.86 9.02 -0.35
CA SER A 155 4.73 9.49 -1.44
C SER A 155 4.56 11.00 -1.73
N ILE A 156 3.32 11.51 -1.72
CA ILE A 156 3.03 12.94 -1.93
C ILE A 156 3.62 13.79 -0.80
N LEU A 157 3.44 13.40 0.45
CA LEU A 157 3.98 14.13 1.60
C LEU A 157 5.51 14.12 1.60
N LEU A 158 6.13 12.95 1.40
CA LEU A 158 7.60 12.84 1.31
C LEU A 158 8.19 13.68 0.16
N LYS A 159 7.47 13.81 -0.96
CA LYS A 159 7.86 14.71 -2.05
C LYS A 159 7.83 16.18 -1.63
N ARG A 160 6.78 16.60 -0.92
CA ARG A 160 6.64 17.97 -0.42
C ARG A 160 7.73 18.30 0.58
N GLU A 161 8.02 17.37 1.48
CA GLU A 161 9.11 17.48 2.44
C GLU A 161 10.45 17.75 1.76
N TYR A 162 10.77 16.94 0.75
CA TYR A 162 11.97 17.14 -0.06
C TYR A 162 11.97 18.50 -0.79
N ALA A 163 10.85 18.87 -1.42
CA ALA A 163 10.75 20.12 -2.17
C ALA A 163 10.81 21.38 -1.30
N ASN A 164 10.35 21.30 -0.06
CA ASN A 164 10.31 22.43 0.87
C ASN A 164 11.64 22.70 1.57
N GLN A 165 12.70 21.90 1.32
CA GLN A 165 14.07 22.09 1.83
C GLN A 165 14.12 22.55 3.30
N HIS A 166 13.34 21.89 4.14
CA HIS A 166 13.10 22.17 5.57
C HIS A 166 14.15 23.07 6.22
N ASN A 167 13.92 24.39 6.22
CA ASN A 167 14.75 25.37 6.93
C ASN A 167 16.27 25.17 6.78
N GLY A 168 16.75 24.62 5.65
CA GLY A 168 18.17 24.34 5.40
C GLY A 168 18.73 23.01 5.94
N ASN A 169 17.91 22.04 6.36
CA ASN A 169 18.39 20.72 6.80
C ASN A 169 18.36 19.68 5.65
N GLU A 170 19.47 19.61 4.92
CA GLU A 170 19.66 18.72 3.76
C GLU A 170 19.46 17.23 4.11
N LEU A 171 19.90 16.79 5.30
CA LEU A 171 19.79 15.40 5.73
C LEU A 171 18.33 14.90 5.80
N LEU A 172 17.42 15.75 6.28
CA LEU A 172 16.00 15.40 6.38
C LEU A 172 15.36 15.30 4.99
N ALA A 173 15.66 16.26 4.12
CA ALA A 173 15.15 16.28 2.75
C ALA A 173 15.66 15.06 1.95
N ASP A 174 16.95 14.74 2.06
CA ASP A 174 17.56 13.59 1.39
C ASP A 174 16.97 12.27 1.90
N SER A 175 16.75 12.15 3.21
CA SER A 175 16.15 10.95 3.79
C SER A 175 14.69 10.78 3.37
N ALA A 176 13.92 11.86 3.26
CA ALA A 176 12.55 11.81 2.73
C ALA A 176 12.52 11.43 1.24
N ALA A 177 13.42 11.98 0.44
CA ALA A 177 13.56 11.64 -0.97
C ALA A 177 13.94 10.16 -1.15
N GLU A 178 14.94 9.69 -0.40
CA GLU A 178 15.36 8.30 -0.43
C GLU A 178 14.25 7.34 0.01
N ALA A 179 13.56 7.64 1.11
CA ALA A 179 12.43 6.85 1.58
C ALA A 179 11.31 6.77 0.52
N ARG A 180 11.02 7.89 -0.16
CA ARG A 180 10.05 7.95 -1.26
C ARG A 180 10.45 7.08 -2.43
N GLU A 181 11.73 7.06 -2.82
CA GLU A 181 12.18 6.24 -3.95
C GLU A 181 12.24 4.74 -3.61
N LYS A 182 12.50 4.37 -2.34
CA LYS A 182 12.58 2.98 -1.86
C LYS A 182 11.23 2.39 -1.44
N LEU A 183 10.18 3.20 -1.29
CA LEU A 183 8.88 2.78 -0.78
C LEU A 183 8.25 1.67 -1.65
N LEU A 184 8.02 0.50 -1.05
CA LEU A 184 7.32 -0.62 -1.67
C LEU A 184 6.11 -1.02 -0.82
N ALA A 185 4.91 -0.78 -1.35
CA ALA A 185 3.66 -1.04 -0.63
C ALA A 185 3.15 -2.46 -0.83
N VAL A 186 2.73 -3.13 0.24
CA VAL A 186 1.99 -4.39 0.12
C VAL A 186 0.52 -4.08 -0.12
N ILE A 187 0.03 -4.27 -1.35
CA ILE A 187 -1.34 -3.90 -1.75
C ILE A 187 -2.22 -5.12 -2.01
N GLY A 188 -3.49 -5.02 -1.59
CA GLY A 188 -4.48 -6.07 -1.81
C GLY A 188 -5.05 -6.10 -3.24
N HIS A 189 -5.54 -7.25 -3.67
CA HIS A 189 -6.11 -7.46 -5.01
C HIS A 189 -7.19 -6.44 -5.40
N LYS A 190 -8.00 -5.94 -4.46
CA LYS A 190 -9.06 -4.95 -4.75
C LYS A 190 -8.54 -3.63 -5.32
N VAL A 191 -7.32 -3.23 -4.97
CA VAL A 191 -6.68 -2.01 -5.50
C VAL A 191 -6.06 -2.26 -6.88
N MET A 192 -5.70 -3.51 -7.14
CA MET A 192 -4.90 -3.91 -8.28
C MET A 192 -5.76 -4.36 -9.48
N LEU A 193 -6.88 -5.05 -9.22
CA LEU A 193 -7.75 -5.58 -10.27
C LEU A 193 -8.68 -4.52 -10.86
N GLU A 194 -9.14 -3.57 -10.06
CA GLU A 194 -10.01 -2.49 -10.51
C GLU A 194 -9.21 -1.45 -11.33
N LYS A 195 -9.73 -1.06 -12.49
CA LYS A 195 -9.02 -0.25 -13.50
C LYS A 195 -8.66 1.15 -12.98
N PHE A 196 -9.57 1.80 -12.27
CA PHE A 196 -9.38 3.14 -11.74
C PHE A 196 -8.35 3.12 -10.60
N ARG A 197 -8.52 2.26 -9.60
CA ARG A 197 -7.58 2.03 -8.48
C ARG A 197 -6.20 1.59 -8.95
N ARG A 198 -6.11 0.78 -10.01
CA ARG A 198 -4.84 0.38 -10.62
C ARG A 198 -4.04 1.57 -11.14
N THR A 199 -4.71 2.62 -11.59
CA THR A 199 -4.03 3.86 -12.00
C THR A 199 -3.32 4.51 -10.82
N PHE A 200 -3.95 4.53 -9.64
CA PHE A 200 -3.39 5.11 -8.43
C PHE A 200 -2.30 4.25 -7.81
N SER A 201 -2.50 2.94 -7.68
CA SER A 201 -1.47 2.03 -7.17
C SER A 201 -0.25 1.93 -8.08
N GLY A 202 -0.42 2.17 -9.39
CA GLY A 202 0.69 2.29 -10.34
C GLY A 202 1.66 3.44 -10.04
N ALA A 203 1.34 4.37 -9.14
CA ALA A 203 2.23 5.46 -8.75
C ALA A 203 3.33 5.06 -7.75
N VAL A 204 3.24 3.87 -7.14
CA VAL A 204 4.20 3.36 -6.13
C VAL A 204 4.68 1.96 -6.49
N HIS A 205 5.86 1.57 -5.99
CA HIS A 205 6.26 0.16 -6.06
C HIS A 205 5.30 -0.66 -5.21
N SER A 206 4.92 -1.82 -5.72
CA SER A 206 3.86 -2.61 -5.10
C SER A 206 4.21 -4.09 -5.09
N LEU A 207 4.04 -4.75 -3.95
CA LEU A 207 3.89 -6.20 -3.86
C LEU A 207 2.41 -6.54 -3.77
N PHE A 208 1.95 -7.39 -4.66
CA PHE A 208 0.57 -7.80 -4.77
C PHE A 208 0.24 -8.94 -3.83
N THR A 209 -0.88 -8.82 -3.12
CA THR A 209 -1.37 -9.86 -2.21
C THR A 209 -2.89 -10.00 -2.25
N ILE A 210 -3.39 -11.06 -1.65
CA ILE A 210 -4.80 -11.36 -1.48
C ILE A 210 -5.07 -11.46 0.02
N ALA A 211 -5.85 -10.52 0.55
CA ALA A 211 -6.20 -10.53 1.96
C ALA A 211 -6.94 -11.83 2.32
N THR A 212 -6.57 -12.41 3.46
CA THR A 212 -7.02 -13.74 3.89
C THR A 212 -8.54 -13.86 4.04
N LYS A 213 -9.24 -12.75 4.32
CA LYS A 213 -10.71 -12.68 4.43
C LYS A 213 -11.47 -13.07 3.16
N TYR A 214 -10.83 -12.98 1.99
CA TYR A 214 -11.48 -13.30 0.71
C TYR A 214 -11.33 -14.77 0.31
N ARG A 215 -10.65 -15.59 1.11
CA ARG A 215 -10.45 -17.03 0.82
C ARG A 215 -11.60 -17.91 1.30
N GLU A 216 -12.34 -17.45 2.30
CA GLU A 216 -13.23 -18.31 3.08
C GLU A 216 -14.41 -18.83 2.26
N ASN A 217 -14.87 -18.03 1.29
CA ASN A 217 -16.04 -18.32 0.46
C ASN A 217 -15.69 -18.87 -0.94
N LEU A 218 -14.42 -19.13 -1.24
CA LEU A 218 -14.02 -19.64 -2.55
C LEU A 218 -14.29 -21.16 -2.68
N PRO A 219 -14.59 -21.66 -3.89
CA PRO A 219 -14.51 -23.09 -4.21
C PRO A 219 -13.15 -23.70 -3.81
N GLU A 220 -13.13 -24.99 -3.42
CA GLU A 220 -11.90 -25.66 -2.96
C GLU A 220 -10.77 -25.67 -4.00
N GLU A 221 -11.12 -25.80 -5.29
CA GLU A 221 -10.16 -25.73 -6.38
C GLU A 221 -9.50 -24.34 -6.49
N GLU A 222 -10.26 -23.27 -6.25
CA GLU A 222 -9.77 -21.89 -6.27
C GLU A 222 -8.96 -21.58 -5.00
N LYS A 223 -9.35 -22.13 -3.84
CA LYS A 223 -8.57 -22.03 -2.60
C LYS A 223 -7.16 -22.57 -2.78
N GLY A 224 -6.98 -23.69 -3.49
CA GLY A 224 -5.68 -24.26 -3.80
C GLY A 224 -4.77 -23.30 -4.60
N VAL A 225 -5.33 -22.69 -5.64
CA VAL A 225 -4.62 -21.72 -6.50
C VAL A 225 -4.25 -20.47 -5.72
N VAL A 226 -5.21 -19.91 -4.98
CA VAL A 226 -5.01 -18.72 -4.15
C VAL A 226 -3.98 -18.97 -3.05
N SER A 227 -3.99 -20.16 -2.44
CA SER A 227 -2.97 -20.55 -1.45
C SER A 227 -1.58 -20.62 -2.09
N ALA A 228 -1.44 -21.27 -3.25
CA ALA A 228 -0.17 -21.35 -3.98
C ALA A 228 0.38 -19.96 -4.35
N TYR A 229 -0.48 -19.07 -4.86
CA TYR A 229 -0.09 -17.68 -5.13
C TYR A 229 0.41 -16.97 -3.86
N LEU A 230 -0.28 -17.13 -2.74
CA LEU A 230 0.08 -16.47 -1.48
C LEU A 230 1.33 -17.03 -0.82
N ASP A 231 1.64 -18.32 -1.02
CA ASP A 231 2.91 -18.89 -0.59
C ASP A 231 4.10 -18.27 -1.35
N ASN A 232 3.90 -17.97 -2.64
CA ASN A 232 4.89 -17.24 -3.45
C ASN A 232 5.00 -15.78 -3.00
N VAL A 233 3.89 -15.07 -2.79
CA VAL A 233 3.88 -13.70 -2.22
C VAL A 233 4.62 -13.67 -0.88
N ASN A 234 4.35 -14.61 0.02
CA ASN A 234 5.02 -14.68 1.33
C ASN A 234 6.51 -14.99 1.21
N THR A 235 6.93 -15.74 0.19
CA THR A 235 8.34 -16.02 -0.07
C THR A 235 9.05 -14.76 -0.59
N ILE A 236 8.43 -14.06 -1.53
CA ILE A 236 8.93 -12.79 -2.05
C ILE A 236 8.98 -11.72 -0.96
N LEU A 237 7.93 -11.58 -0.15
CA LEU A 237 7.90 -10.65 0.96
C LEU A 237 9.04 -10.93 1.95
N ARG A 238 9.27 -12.19 2.31
CA ARG A 238 10.36 -12.57 3.23
C ARG A 238 11.73 -12.22 2.68
N GLU A 239 11.91 -12.30 1.38
CA GLU A 239 13.14 -11.88 0.72
C GLU A 239 13.25 -10.34 0.73
N LEU A 240 12.25 -9.62 0.21
CA LEU A 240 12.22 -8.16 0.14
C LEU A 240 12.49 -7.46 1.48
N VAL A 241 11.98 -8.00 2.59
CA VAL A 241 12.19 -7.42 3.93
C VAL A 241 13.59 -7.70 4.52
N THR A 242 14.48 -8.33 3.76
CA THR A 242 15.91 -8.47 4.11
C THR A 242 16.81 -7.55 3.29
N HIS A 243 16.23 -6.86 2.31
CA HIS A 243 16.92 -6.07 1.31
C HIS A 243 16.79 -4.58 1.61
N PRO A 244 17.90 -3.87 1.92
CA PRO A 244 17.86 -2.46 2.35
C PRO A 244 17.45 -1.49 1.24
N GLU A 245 17.48 -1.90 -0.02
CA GLU A 245 16.98 -1.10 -1.14
C GLU A 245 15.46 -0.96 -1.18
N TYR A 246 14.73 -1.77 -0.41
CA TYR A 246 13.28 -1.67 -0.29
C TYR A 246 12.86 -1.24 1.12
N LEU A 247 12.08 -0.16 1.18
CA LEU A 247 11.36 0.22 2.39
C LEU A 247 9.95 -0.36 2.29
N VAL A 248 9.81 -1.61 2.73
CA VAL A 248 8.54 -2.34 2.62
C VAL A 248 7.53 -1.73 3.58
N MET A 249 6.43 -1.19 3.04
CA MET A 249 5.31 -0.66 3.79
C MET A 249 4.23 -1.73 3.94
N LEU A 250 3.97 -2.12 5.19
CA LEU A 250 3.06 -3.19 5.55
C LEU A 250 2.01 -2.70 6.54
N PHE A 251 0.75 -3.00 6.23
CA PHE A 251 -0.38 -2.73 7.12
C PHE A 251 -0.71 -3.99 7.93
N PRO A 252 -0.40 -4.03 9.23
CA PRO A 252 -0.52 -5.25 10.04
C PRO A 252 -1.98 -5.68 10.25
N GLU A 253 -2.94 -4.79 9.99
CA GLU A 253 -4.37 -5.08 10.04
C GLU A 253 -4.83 -5.98 8.87
N GLY A 254 -4.12 -5.96 7.74
CA GLY A 254 -4.48 -6.71 6.52
C GLY A 254 -5.76 -6.21 5.82
N GLY A 255 -6.23 -5.03 6.19
CA GLY A 255 -7.38 -4.32 5.65
C GLY A 255 -7.52 -2.95 6.32
N ARG A 256 -8.48 -2.14 5.88
CA ARG A 256 -8.70 -0.81 6.47
C ARG A 256 -9.04 -0.90 7.96
N THR A 257 -8.52 0.03 8.75
CA THR A 257 -8.91 0.29 10.13
C THR A 257 -10.42 0.56 10.19
N ARG A 258 -11.12 -0.12 11.12
CA ARG A 258 -12.57 0.00 11.29
C ARG A 258 -12.90 0.17 12.76
N ASN A 259 -14.01 0.85 13.05
CA ASN A 259 -14.53 1.04 14.41
C ASN A 259 -13.51 1.64 15.38
N ASN A 260 -12.56 2.43 14.89
CA ASN A 260 -11.42 2.94 15.67
C ASN A 260 -10.62 1.83 16.38
N GLN A 261 -10.49 0.65 15.77
CA GLN A 261 -9.69 -0.45 16.31
C GLN A 261 -8.51 -0.73 15.39
N ILE A 262 -7.29 -0.58 15.92
CA ILE A 262 -6.05 -0.94 15.23
C ILE A 262 -5.59 -2.30 15.76
N GLY A 263 -5.99 -3.33 15.02
CA GLY A 263 -5.69 -4.72 15.35
C GLY A 263 -4.54 -5.27 14.54
N MET A 264 -3.41 -5.57 15.17
CA MET A 264 -2.26 -6.15 14.46
C MET A 264 -2.38 -7.67 14.36
N GLN A 265 -2.34 -8.23 13.14
CA GLN A 265 -2.41 -9.68 12.97
C GLN A 265 -1.15 -10.34 13.55
N MET A 266 -1.33 -11.36 14.40
CA MET A 266 -0.22 -12.09 15.02
C MET A 266 0.81 -12.62 14.01
N GLY A 267 0.35 -13.07 12.84
CA GLY A 267 1.22 -13.58 11.78
C GLY A 267 2.17 -12.49 11.25
N VAL A 268 1.69 -11.26 11.16
CA VAL A 268 2.48 -10.10 10.72
C VAL A 268 3.48 -9.69 11.79
N ILE A 269 3.07 -9.59 13.06
CA ILE A 269 3.98 -9.28 14.17
C ILE A 269 5.13 -10.30 14.23
N ARG A 270 4.82 -11.59 14.06
CA ARG A 270 5.85 -12.65 14.03
C ARG A 270 6.82 -12.49 12.88
N ALA A 271 6.33 -12.07 11.70
CA ALA A 271 7.18 -11.79 10.56
C ALA A 271 8.08 -10.55 10.78
N ALA A 272 7.69 -9.65 11.68
CA ALA A 272 8.45 -8.46 12.04
C ALA A 272 9.61 -8.74 13.01
N PHE A 273 9.59 -9.84 13.76
CA PHE A 273 10.65 -10.16 14.74
C PHE A 273 12.06 -10.18 14.16
N GLY A 274 13.00 -9.62 14.92
CA GLY A 274 14.40 -9.47 14.52
C GLY A 274 14.66 -8.40 13.46
N LYS A 275 13.65 -7.61 13.07
CA LYS A 275 13.77 -6.52 12.10
C LYS A 275 13.65 -5.16 12.78
N ILE A 276 14.22 -4.15 12.14
CA ILE A 276 14.01 -2.76 12.51
C ILE A 276 12.64 -2.35 11.99
N ILE A 277 11.79 -1.90 12.90
CA ILE A 277 10.45 -1.44 12.59
C ILE A 277 10.47 0.07 12.63
N GLN A 278 9.98 0.70 11.56
CA GLN A 278 9.64 2.11 11.52
C GLN A 278 8.14 2.26 11.75
N PRO A 279 7.70 2.62 12.97
CA PRO A 279 6.30 2.89 13.23
C PRO A 279 5.86 4.08 12.40
N THR A 280 4.78 3.89 11.67
CA THR A 280 4.20 4.91 10.79
C THR A 280 2.72 5.02 11.07
N PHE A 281 2.21 6.25 11.11
CA PHE A 281 0.77 6.49 11.20
C PHE A 281 0.37 7.47 10.12
N ILE A 282 -0.72 7.19 9.40
CA ILE A 282 -1.29 8.09 8.39
C ILE A 282 -2.69 8.48 8.85
N GLU A 283 -2.85 9.77 9.15
CA GLU A 283 -4.14 10.37 9.46
C GLU A 283 -4.65 11.07 8.20
N ALA A 284 -5.58 10.41 7.51
CA ALA A 284 -6.38 11.02 6.45
C ALA A 284 -7.83 11.19 6.95
N PRO A 285 -8.54 12.24 6.53
CA PRO A 285 -9.95 12.43 6.88
C PRO A 285 -10.78 11.23 6.44
N PRO A 286 -11.85 10.88 7.19
CA PRO A 286 -12.79 9.87 6.76
C PRO A 286 -13.33 10.21 5.36
N ASN A 287 -13.32 9.23 4.47
CA ASN A 287 -13.78 9.38 3.08
C ASN A 287 -13.00 10.41 2.24
N PHE A 288 -11.77 10.77 2.61
CA PHE A 288 -10.92 11.68 1.82
C PHE A 288 -10.99 11.31 0.33
N LEU A 289 -10.77 10.02 0.03
CA LEU A 289 -10.94 9.44 -1.30
C LEU A 289 -11.35 7.97 -1.17
N GLU A 290 -12.65 7.68 -1.18
CA GLU A 290 -13.12 6.31 -1.34
C GLU A 290 -13.19 5.97 -2.83
N LEU A 291 -12.29 5.09 -3.28
CA LEU A 291 -12.31 4.58 -4.66
C LEU A 291 -13.39 3.51 -4.86
N GLU A 292 -14.36 3.37 -3.94
CA GLU A 292 -15.59 2.61 -4.18
C GLU A 292 -16.46 3.46 -5.10
N GLN A 293 -16.44 3.11 -6.39
CA GLN A 293 -17.37 3.57 -7.41
C GLN A 293 -17.24 5.03 -7.89
N GLY A 294 -16.18 5.78 -7.55
CA GLY A 294 -16.00 7.15 -8.07
C GLY A 294 -17.11 8.14 -7.68
N GLU A 295 -18.07 7.73 -6.86
CA GLU A 295 -19.24 8.50 -6.43
C GLU A 295 -18.98 9.25 -5.11
N LYS A 296 -17.98 8.81 -4.32
CA LYS A 296 -17.65 9.36 -2.98
C LYS A 296 -16.19 9.79 -2.87
N MET A 297 -15.76 10.69 -3.75
CA MET A 297 -14.56 11.47 -3.49
C MET A 297 -14.97 12.74 -2.74
N LYS A 298 -14.37 13.01 -1.57
CA LYS A 298 -14.45 14.33 -0.97
C LYS A 298 -13.46 15.21 -1.74
N PHE A 299 -14.00 16.14 -2.52
CA PHE A 299 -13.20 16.92 -3.47
C PHE A 299 -12.77 18.29 -2.92
N THR A 300 -12.70 18.43 -1.61
CA THR A 300 -12.11 19.58 -0.94
C THR A 300 -10.69 19.24 -0.55
N PRO A 301 -9.74 20.19 -0.63
CA PRO A 301 -8.44 20.00 -0.01
C PRO A 301 -8.61 19.74 1.48
N GLU A 302 -7.99 18.69 2.00
CA GLU A 302 -8.04 18.35 3.42
C GLU A 302 -6.64 18.01 3.94
N PRO A 303 -6.37 18.29 5.22
CA PRO A 303 -5.10 17.91 5.83
C PRO A 303 -4.99 16.39 5.91
N VAL A 304 -3.85 15.89 5.45
CA VAL A 304 -3.37 14.52 5.62
C VAL A 304 -2.03 14.60 6.34
N ASN A 305 -1.88 13.90 7.45
CA ASN A 305 -0.66 13.90 8.25
C ASN A 305 -0.03 12.51 8.24
N ILE A 306 1.31 12.47 8.26
CA ILE A 306 2.07 11.24 8.46
C ILE A 306 2.99 11.40 9.66
N TYR A 307 3.04 10.37 10.50
CA TYR A 307 3.82 10.35 11.73
C TYR A 307 4.83 9.22 11.65
N PHE A 308 6.10 9.53 11.82
CA PHE A 308 7.18 8.56 11.93
C PHE A 308 7.63 8.47 13.38
N GLY A 309 7.17 7.43 14.07
CA GLY A 309 7.62 7.16 15.44
C GLY A 309 9.09 6.76 15.50
N LYS A 310 9.67 6.77 16.69
CA LYS A 310 11.01 6.23 16.91
C LYS A 310 11.11 4.75 16.51
N ALA A 311 12.05 4.41 15.64
CA ALA A 311 12.27 3.04 15.21
C ALA A 311 12.73 2.14 16.37
N PHE A 312 12.36 0.86 16.31
CA PHE A 312 12.79 -0.13 17.29
C PHE A 312 12.99 -1.50 16.64
N THR A 313 13.88 -2.30 17.22
CA THR A 313 14.06 -3.69 16.79
C THR A 313 13.00 -4.56 17.46
N ALA A 314 12.18 -5.22 16.66
CA ALA A 314 11.19 -6.15 17.18
C ALA A 314 11.88 -7.31 17.92
N GLY A 315 11.45 -7.60 19.14
CA GLY A 315 12.02 -8.67 19.97
C GLY A 315 11.96 -10.05 19.31
N SER A 316 12.59 -11.05 19.92
CA SER A 316 12.65 -12.43 19.38
C SER A 316 11.58 -13.37 19.95
N GLN A 317 10.78 -12.92 20.92
CA GLN A 317 9.85 -13.79 21.64
C GLN A 317 8.43 -13.73 21.04
N SER A 318 7.94 -14.89 20.56
CA SER A 318 6.58 -15.05 20.01
C SER A 318 5.50 -15.33 21.07
N THR A 319 5.78 -15.01 22.32
CA THR A 319 4.86 -15.15 23.45
C THR A 319 3.75 -14.09 23.39
N ARG A 320 2.65 -14.31 24.11
CA ARG A 320 1.58 -13.31 24.22
C ARG A 320 2.10 -11.99 24.78
N THR A 321 2.95 -12.06 25.81
CA THR A 321 3.64 -10.88 26.39
C THR A 321 4.47 -10.16 25.33
N GLY A 322 5.29 -10.87 24.56
CA GLY A 322 6.10 -10.25 23.50
C GLY A 322 5.27 -9.58 22.40
N MET A 323 4.06 -10.06 22.11
CA MET A 323 3.14 -9.38 21.19
C MET A 323 2.52 -8.13 21.79
N THR A 324 2.16 -8.18 23.07
CA THR A 324 1.68 -7.00 23.81
C THR A 324 2.76 -5.92 23.88
N ASP A 325 3.98 -6.31 24.22
CA ASP A 325 5.13 -5.40 24.28
C ASP A 325 5.41 -4.77 22.91
N PHE A 326 5.29 -5.55 21.83
CA PHE A 326 5.41 -5.03 20.47
C PHE A 326 4.37 -3.96 20.16
N VAL A 327 3.09 -4.22 20.46
CA VAL A 327 2.01 -3.26 20.19
C VAL A 327 2.17 -2.00 21.03
N ASN A 328 2.55 -2.13 22.31
CA ASN A 328 2.82 -0.99 23.19
C ASN A 328 4.00 -0.18 22.68
N ALA A 329 5.14 -0.80 22.36
CA ALA A 329 6.30 -0.10 21.81
C ALA A 329 5.95 0.65 20.51
N PHE A 330 5.12 0.05 19.66
CA PHE A 330 4.65 0.67 18.43
C PHE A 330 3.73 1.87 18.70
N ARG A 331 2.72 1.70 19.56
CA ARG A 331 1.78 2.76 19.94
C ARG A 331 2.48 3.93 20.62
N ASP A 332 3.31 3.64 21.61
CA ASP A 332 3.96 4.64 22.45
C ASP A 332 4.97 5.45 21.60
N SER A 333 5.70 4.78 20.69
CA SER A 333 6.58 5.42 19.71
C SER A 333 5.84 6.43 18.79
N LEU A 334 4.61 6.11 18.38
CA LEU A 334 3.77 7.03 17.62
C LEU A 334 3.20 8.16 18.49
N ALA A 335 2.87 7.88 19.75
CA ALA A 335 2.38 8.88 20.70
C ALA A 335 3.44 9.97 20.97
N GLU A 336 4.71 9.59 21.05
CA GLU A 336 5.84 10.51 21.27
C GLU A 336 5.96 11.61 20.19
N VAL A 337 5.54 11.31 18.96
CA VAL A 337 5.55 12.26 17.83
C VAL A 337 4.19 12.92 17.60
N GLY A 338 3.26 12.77 18.54
CA GLY A 338 1.95 13.43 18.50
C GLY A 338 0.91 12.75 17.60
N ALA A 339 1.12 11.49 17.22
CA ALA A 339 0.08 10.75 16.49
C ALA A 339 -1.16 10.58 17.37
N PRO A 340 -2.38 10.57 16.79
CA PRO A 340 -3.64 10.53 17.53
C PRO A 340 -3.97 9.12 18.05
N VAL A 341 -3.03 8.46 18.73
CA VAL A 341 -3.14 7.06 19.14
C VAL A 341 -4.30 6.80 20.10
N ASP A 342 -4.66 7.79 20.92
CA ASP A 342 -5.75 7.70 21.90
C ASP A 342 -7.15 7.68 21.26
N LYS A 343 -7.27 8.02 19.97
CA LYS A 343 -8.53 7.88 19.23
C LYS A 343 -8.86 6.41 18.94
N TYR A 344 -7.93 5.49 19.15
CA TYR A 344 -8.03 4.10 18.73
C TYR A 344 -7.84 3.12 19.89
N GLU A 345 -8.57 2.02 19.85
CA GLU A 345 -8.26 0.83 20.63
C GLU A 345 -7.15 0.04 19.93
N TRP A 346 -6.08 -0.28 20.65
CA TRP A 346 -4.94 -1.03 20.12
C TRP A 346 -4.97 -2.47 20.60
N GLY A 347 -4.59 -3.40 19.74
CA GLY A 347 -4.63 -4.80 20.11
C GLY A 347 -4.06 -5.74 19.08
N VAL A 348 -4.21 -7.03 19.39
CA VAL A 348 -3.76 -8.12 18.54
C VAL A 348 -4.98 -8.82 17.94
N MET A 349 -4.95 -9.10 16.65
CA MET A 349 -5.94 -9.93 15.99
C MET A 349 -5.50 -11.39 15.93
N GLN A 350 -6.33 -12.27 16.49
CA GLN A 350 -6.13 -13.71 16.48
C GLN A 350 -7.29 -14.42 15.79
N ARG A 351 -6.99 -15.37 14.89
CA ARG A 351 -8.01 -16.27 14.34
C ARG A 351 -8.37 -17.34 15.36
N THR A 352 -9.60 -17.31 15.88
CA THR A 352 -10.12 -18.32 16.82
C THR A 352 -11.05 -19.30 16.11
N LYS A 353 -10.98 -20.60 16.45
CA LYS A 353 -11.96 -21.59 16.00
C LYS A 353 -13.28 -21.36 16.74
N LYS A 354 -14.37 -21.11 16.01
CA LYS A 354 -15.71 -21.08 16.58
C LYS A 354 -16.28 -22.49 16.52
N ASN A 355 -16.55 -23.10 17.67
CA ASN A 355 -17.40 -24.29 17.84
C ASN A 355 -17.32 -25.39 16.75
N GLY A 356 -16.12 -25.83 16.38
CA GLY A 356 -15.94 -27.01 15.51
C GLY A 356 -16.30 -26.82 14.03
N THR A 357 -16.72 -25.63 13.59
CA THR A 357 -16.91 -25.30 12.16
C THR A 357 -15.80 -24.39 11.66
N ASP A 358 -15.25 -24.72 10.49
CA ASP A 358 -14.43 -23.80 9.69
C ASP A 358 -15.43 -22.90 8.95
N PRO A 359 -15.34 -21.55 9.07
CA PRO A 359 -14.11 -20.76 9.20
C PRO A 359 -13.79 -20.19 10.60
N ARG A 360 -12.48 -19.94 10.83
CA ARG A 360 -11.97 -19.21 12.01
C ARG A 360 -12.19 -17.70 11.88
N GLU A 361 -12.97 -17.10 12.77
CA GLU A 361 -13.16 -15.64 12.86
C GLU A 361 -11.92 -14.94 13.44
N LEU A 362 -11.55 -13.76 12.91
CA LEU A 362 -10.58 -12.85 13.50
C LEU A 362 -11.21 -12.16 14.71
N GLN A 363 -10.64 -12.38 15.90
CA GLN A 363 -11.03 -11.72 17.14
C GLN A 363 -9.98 -10.68 17.52
N PHE A 364 -10.46 -9.49 17.89
CA PHE A 364 -9.66 -8.42 18.43
C PHE A 364 -9.46 -8.64 19.93
N HIS A 365 -8.20 -8.69 20.36
CA HIS A 365 -7.82 -8.71 21.76
C HIS A 365 -7.16 -7.39 22.09
N GLY A 366 -7.96 -6.47 22.64
CA GLY A 366 -7.49 -5.17 23.10
C GLY A 366 -6.40 -5.31 24.17
N ILE A 367 -5.45 -4.39 24.14
CA ILE A 367 -4.44 -4.20 25.16
C ILE A 367 -4.82 -2.90 25.88
N VAL A 368 -5.03 -3.00 27.19
CA VAL A 368 -5.35 -1.84 28.06
C VAL A 368 -4.12 -0.96 28.18
#